data_AF-A0A498LX70-F1
#
_entry.id   AF-A0A498LX70-F1
#
_cell.length_a   1.000
_cell.length_b   1.000
_cell.length_c   1.000
_cell.angle_alpha   90.00
_cell.angle_beta   90.00
_cell.angle_gamma   90.00
#
_symmetry.space_group_name_H-M   'P 1'
#
loop_
_entity.id
_entity.type
_entity.pdbx_description
1 polymer ?
#
loop_
_entity_poly.entity_id
_entity_poly.type
_entity_poly.pdbx_seq_one_letter_code
_entity_poly.pdbx_strand_id
1 'polypeptide(L)'
;MVQEPLRRLVHQPQPYPVVQRDHKKQNPALLAYQPIGEFQPKPELTSDPAGAALTGNTVTLICRMDPSTGWDFYWYKHTLNSETKKTKTNSYRVKIDSVSDGGQYWCRAGRGKPVYYTQYSEALWVNVAGANVGDATYDQPIRKKNKTRNNSVTFEQ
;
A
#
# COMPACT_ATOMS: atom_id res chain seq x y z
N MET A 1 44.54 -27.85 59.90
CA MET A 1 43.09 -27.64 59.69
C MET A 1 42.79 -26.17 59.87
N VAL A 2 42.64 -25.41 58.79
CA VAL A 2 41.73 -24.25 58.78
C VAL A 2 41.11 -24.22 57.39
N GLN A 3 39.86 -24.67 57.32
CA GLN A 3 38.99 -24.53 56.15
C GLN A 3 38.60 -23.05 56.04
N GLU A 4 38.94 -22.40 54.93
CA GLU A 4 38.33 -21.10 54.59
C GLU A 4 36.87 -21.31 54.18
N PRO A 5 35.91 -20.55 54.71
CA PRO A 5 34.53 -20.61 54.26
C PRO A 5 34.33 -19.80 52.96
N LEU A 6 33.69 -20.43 51.97
CA LEU A 6 33.20 -19.81 50.74
C LEU A 6 32.35 -18.56 51.07
N ARG A 7 32.87 -17.35 50.82
CA ARG A 7 32.04 -16.14 50.76
C ARG A 7 31.41 -16.02 49.37
N ARG A 8 30.08 -16.11 49.30
CA ARG A 8 29.30 -15.84 48.09
C ARG A 8 29.48 -14.38 47.65
N LEU A 9 30.00 -14.13 46.45
CA LEU A 9 29.94 -12.81 45.83
C LEU A 9 28.50 -12.53 45.37
N VAL A 10 27.76 -11.74 46.16
CA VAL A 10 26.49 -11.17 45.74
C VAL A 10 26.77 -10.14 44.64
N HIS A 11 26.40 -10.45 43.40
CA HIS A 11 26.47 -9.49 42.30
C HIS A 11 25.43 -8.39 42.53
N GLN A 12 25.88 -7.17 42.84
CA GLN A 12 25.03 -5.99 42.82
C GLN A 12 24.73 -5.61 41.36
N PRO A 13 23.45 -5.41 40.96
CA PRO A 13 23.14 -4.93 39.62
C PRO A 13 23.57 -3.47 39.50
N GLN A 14 24.49 -3.20 38.58
CA GLN A 14 24.93 -1.85 38.23
C GLN A 14 23.74 -1.06 37.64
N PRO A 15 23.53 0.22 38.01
CA PRO A 15 22.44 1.02 37.46
C PRO A 15 22.67 1.31 35.97
N TYR A 16 21.66 1.08 35.13
CA TYR A 16 21.71 1.43 33.70
C TYR A 16 21.75 2.95 33.51
N PRO A 17 22.58 3.48 32.59
CA PRO A 17 22.65 4.92 32.36
C PRO A 17 21.36 5.45 31.71
N VAL A 18 20.77 6.47 32.32
CA VAL A 18 19.65 7.24 31.75
C VAL A 18 20.20 8.17 30.67
N VAL A 19 19.79 7.97 29.42
CA VAL A 19 20.22 8.79 28.28
C VAL A 19 19.53 10.16 28.33
N GLN A 20 20.28 11.22 28.63
CA GLN A 20 19.82 12.60 28.48
C GLN A 20 19.86 13.00 27.00
N ARG A 21 18.73 13.46 26.43
CA ARG A 21 18.69 14.00 25.06
C ARG A 21 19.24 15.42 25.06
N ASP A 22 20.53 15.56 24.80
CA ASP A 22 21.08 16.85 24.37
C ASP A 22 20.69 17.11 22.91
N HIS A 23 20.01 18.23 22.64
CA HIS A 23 19.73 18.76 21.30
C HIS A 23 21.01 19.30 20.62
N LYS A 24 22.08 18.50 20.58
CA LYS A 24 23.36 18.91 20.01
C LYS A 24 23.41 18.53 18.52
N LYS A 25 23.48 19.56 17.68
CA LYS A 25 23.75 19.56 16.22
C LYS A 25 24.30 18.22 15.71
N GLN A 26 23.52 17.55 14.88
CA GLN A 26 23.94 16.37 14.14
C GLN A 26 25.23 16.69 13.36
N ASN A 27 26.30 15.96 13.64
CA ASN A 27 27.54 16.05 12.88
C ASN A 27 27.34 15.36 11.52
N PRO A 28 27.53 16.05 10.38
CA PRO A 28 27.26 15.49 9.05
C PRO A 28 28.12 14.26 8.69
N ALA A 29 29.20 13.99 9.43
CA ALA A 29 30.05 12.82 9.22
C ALA A 29 29.45 11.48 9.72
N LEU A 30 28.39 11.51 10.54
CA LEU A 30 27.72 10.28 11.03
C LEU A 30 26.80 9.64 9.99
N LEU A 31 26.53 10.29 8.86
CA LEU A 31 25.81 9.68 7.74
C LEU A 31 26.65 8.68 6.94
N ALA A 32 27.96 8.60 7.17
CA ALA A 32 28.89 7.88 6.31
C ALA A 32 29.30 6.48 6.81
N TYR A 33 28.84 6.04 7.99
CA TYR A 33 29.11 4.69 8.50
C TYR A 33 27.81 3.90 8.62
N GLN A 34 27.33 3.45 7.47
CA GLN A 34 26.36 2.38 7.38
C GLN A 34 27.08 1.15 6.80
N PRO A 35 26.99 -0.05 7.42
CA PRO A 35 27.77 -1.22 7.03
C PRO A 35 27.52 -1.59 5.57
N ILE A 36 28.60 -1.83 4.84
CA ILE A 36 28.62 -2.18 3.41
C ILE A 36 28.14 -3.63 3.27
N GLY A 37 26.83 -3.80 3.39
CA GLY A 37 26.09 -5.04 3.22
C GLY A 37 24.64 -4.68 2.90
N GLU A 38 24.35 -4.59 1.60
CA GLU A 38 23.01 -4.39 1.02
C GLU A 38 22.18 -3.18 1.48
N PHE A 39 22.67 -1.96 1.24
CA PHE A 39 21.79 -0.79 1.20
C PHE A 39 20.93 -0.78 -0.08
N GLN A 40 19.95 -1.68 -0.15
CA GLN A 40 18.90 -1.61 -1.15
C GLN A 40 17.95 -0.48 -0.78
N PRO A 41 17.88 0.62 -1.55
CA PRO A 41 16.97 1.72 -1.21
C PRO A 41 15.52 1.25 -1.31
N LYS A 42 14.62 1.96 -0.62
CA LYS A 42 13.19 1.70 -0.66
C LYS A 42 12.47 2.84 -1.39
N PRO A 43 11.78 2.56 -2.50
CA PRO A 43 11.02 3.58 -3.21
C PRO A 43 9.71 3.92 -2.49
N GLU A 44 9.20 5.12 -2.72
CA GLU A 44 7.90 5.58 -2.20
C GLU A 44 6.87 5.59 -3.33
N LEU A 45 5.74 4.91 -3.14
CA LEU A 45 4.66 4.88 -4.12
C LEU A 45 3.56 5.87 -3.76
N THR A 46 3.16 6.69 -4.74
CA THR A 46 2.05 7.65 -4.64
C THR A 46 1.14 7.53 -5.87
N SER A 47 -0.07 8.12 -5.81
CA SER A 47 -0.98 8.18 -6.95
C SER A 47 -1.58 9.56 -7.14
N ASP A 48 -1.94 9.86 -8.39
CA ASP A 48 -2.71 11.02 -8.78
C ASP A 48 -3.90 10.59 -9.67
N PRO A 49 -5.16 10.77 -9.24
CA PRO A 49 -5.58 11.28 -7.92
C PRO A 49 -5.19 10.34 -6.77
N ALA A 50 -5.17 10.87 -5.54
CA ALA A 50 -4.79 10.11 -4.35
C ALA A 50 -5.85 9.07 -3.96
N GLY A 51 -5.52 7.78 -4.07
CA GLY A 51 -6.22 6.66 -3.43
C GLY A 51 -7.65 6.32 -3.90
N ALA A 52 -8.38 7.23 -4.56
CA ALA A 52 -9.74 7.00 -5.03
C ALA A 52 -9.89 7.31 -6.52
N ALA A 53 -10.55 6.41 -7.24
CA ALA A 53 -10.82 6.51 -8.66
C ALA A 53 -12.27 6.12 -8.95
N LEU A 54 -12.80 6.62 -10.06
CA LEU A 54 -14.08 6.21 -10.62
C LEU A 54 -13.83 5.34 -11.84
N THR A 55 -14.72 4.40 -12.13
CA THR A 55 -14.73 3.73 -13.43
C THR A 55 -14.78 4.75 -14.57
N GLY A 56 -13.96 4.56 -15.59
CA GLY A 56 -13.78 5.47 -16.72
C GLY A 56 -12.65 6.49 -16.52
N ASN A 57 -12.10 6.63 -15.32
CA ASN A 57 -10.97 7.54 -15.06
C ASN A 57 -9.62 6.84 -15.22
N THR A 58 -8.56 7.65 -15.30
CA THR A 58 -7.17 7.16 -15.29
C THR A 58 -6.49 7.58 -14.00
N VAL A 59 -5.83 6.63 -13.35
CA VAL A 59 -4.96 6.88 -12.19
C VAL A 59 -3.51 6.85 -12.64
N THR A 60 -2.71 7.82 -12.22
CA THR A 60 -1.27 7.82 -12.45
C THR A 60 -0.55 7.43 -11.18
N LEU A 61 0.08 6.26 -11.17
CA LEU A 61 0.98 5.81 -10.11
C LEU A 61 2.37 6.42 -10.32
N ILE A 62 2.99 6.89 -9.24
CA ILE A 62 4.30 7.55 -9.26
C ILE A 62 5.20 6.88 -8.21
N CYS A 63 6.30 6.28 -8.66
CA CYS A 63 7.28 5.59 -7.83
C CYS A 63 8.49 6.49 -7.60
N ARG A 64 8.56 7.19 -6.47
CA ARG A 64 9.65 8.12 -6.14
C ARG A 64 10.87 7.35 -5.65
N MET A 65 12.02 7.68 -6.25
CA MET A 65 13.32 7.08 -5.95
C MET A 65 14.41 8.09 -6.31
N ASP A 66 15.37 8.31 -5.41
CA ASP A 66 16.54 9.18 -5.59
C ASP A 66 17.86 8.39 -5.79
N PRO A 67 18.62 8.65 -6.85
CA PRO A 67 18.30 9.55 -7.95
C PRO A 67 17.17 9.00 -8.81
N SER A 68 16.34 9.87 -9.39
CA SER A 68 15.18 9.48 -10.21
C SER A 68 15.54 8.98 -11.60
N THR A 69 16.79 9.13 -12.01
CA THR A 69 17.31 8.76 -13.32
C THR A 69 18.13 7.47 -13.28
N GLY A 70 18.17 6.75 -14.40
CA GLY A 70 18.98 5.53 -14.53
C GLY A 70 18.35 4.26 -13.93
N TRP A 71 17.06 4.30 -13.58
CA TRP A 71 16.30 3.16 -13.11
C TRP A 71 15.26 2.71 -14.13
N ASP A 72 15.06 1.40 -14.23
CA ASP A 72 13.85 0.81 -14.77
C ASP A 72 12.88 0.56 -13.62
N PHE A 73 11.61 0.94 -13.79
CA PHE A 73 10.58 0.76 -12.77
C PHE A 73 9.70 -0.44 -13.12
N TYR A 74 9.41 -1.24 -12.10
CA TYR A 74 8.62 -2.46 -12.19
C TYR A 74 7.39 -2.30 -11.30
N TRP A 75 6.23 -2.59 -11.86
CA TRP A 75 4.92 -2.35 -11.26
C TRP A 75 4.18 -3.66 -11.06
N TYR A 76 3.51 -3.77 -9.93
CA TYR A 76 2.81 -4.97 -9.50
C TYR A 76 1.44 -4.59 -8.95
N LYS A 77 0.49 -5.51 -9.09
CA LYS A 77 -0.86 -5.40 -8.56
C LYS A 77 -1.24 -6.71 -7.87
N HIS A 78 -1.56 -6.70 -6.58
CA HIS A 78 -1.78 -7.91 -5.77
C HIS A 78 -2.82 -8.89 -6.33
N THR A 79 -3.80 -8.42 -7.11
CA THR A 79 -4.81 -9.30 -7.72
C THR A 79 -4.24 -10.17 -8.84
N LEU A 80 -3.08 -9.83 -9.36
CA LEU A 80 -2.35 -10.52 -10.41
C LEU A 80 -0.99 -10.87 -9.80
N ASN A 81 -0.75 -12.13 -9.44
CA ASN A 81 0.50 -12.56 -8.80
C ASN A 81 1.76 -12.41 -9.70
N SER A 82 1.74 -11.54 -10.70
CA SER A 82 2.77 -11.29 -11.70
C SER A 82 3.09 -9.79 -11.84
N GLU A 83 4.31 -9.52 -12.31
CA GLU A 83 4.69 -8.20 -12.80
C GLU A 83 3.69 -7.74 -13.85
N THR A 84 3.06 -6.58 -13.59
CA THR A 84 2.04 -6.03 -14.48
C THR A 84 2.68 -5.20 -15.59
N LYS A 85 3.76 -4.47 -15.26
CA LYS A 85 4.41 -3.57 -16.22
C LYS A 85 5.86 -3.26 -15.83
N LYS A 86 6.68 -3.02 -16.85
CA LYS A 86 8.00 -2.38 -16.75
C LYS A 86 8.00 -1.05 -17.51
N THR A 87 8.53 0.01 -16.91
CA THR A 87 8.66 1.36 -17.50
C THR A 87 10.07 1.93 -17.31
N LYS A 88 10.48 2.84 -18.22
CA LYS A 88 11.72 3.63 -18.06
C LYS A 88 11.52 4.88 -17.22
N THR A 89 10.26 5.33 -17.13
CA THR A 89 9.85 6.45 -16.30
C THR A 89 9.32 5.95 -14.97
N ASN A 90 9.35 6.82 -13.97
CA ASN A 90 8.84 6.56 -12.63
C ASN A 90 7.31 6.63 -12.52
N SER A 91 6.61 6.68 -13.65
CA SER A 91 5.15 6.84 -13.72
C SER A 91 4.48 5.70 -14.51
N TYR A 92 3.32 5.26 -14.02
CA TYR A 92 2.49 4.25 -14.67
C TYR A 92 1.02 4.68 -14.63
N ARG A 93 0.42 4.80 -15.83
CA ARG A 93 -0.99 5.18 -16.01
C ARG A 93 -1.84 3.91 -16.06
N VAL A 94 -2.73 3.77 -15.08
CA VAL A 94 -3.71 2.70 -14.97
C VAL A 94 -5.05 3.24 -15.44
N LYS A 95 -5.60 2.65 -16.51
CA LYS A 95 -6.99 2.90 -16.91
C LYS A 95 -7.90 2.06 -16.04
N ILE A 96 -8.95 2.67 -15.49
CA ILE A 96 -9.92 2.00 -14.64
C ILE A 96 -11.15 1.69 -15.49
N ASP A 97 -11.19 0.49 -16.06
CA ASP A 97 -12.29 0.02 -16.92
C ASP A 97 -13.38 -0.69 -16.08
N SER A 98 -13.02 -1.25 -14.93
CA SER A 98 -13.93 -1.91 -14.00
C SER A 98 -13.51 -1.74 -12.54
N VAL A 99 -14.41 -2.11 -11.62
CA VAL A 99 -14.11 -2.12 -10.18
C VAL A 99 -12.96 -3.09 -9.84
N SER A 100 -12.75 -4.11 -10.67
CA SER A 100 -11.63 -5.05 -10.51
C SER A 100 -10.26 -4.44 -10.83
N ASP A 101 -10.22 -3.25 -11.45
CA ASP A 101 -8.98 -2.50 -11.63
C ASP A 101 -8.48 -1.86 -10.33
N GLY A 102 -9.33 -1.78 -9.31
CA GLY A 102 -8.92 -1.44 -7.96
C GLY A 102 -8.04 -2.51 -7.31
N GLY A 103 -7.41 -2.14 -6.19
CA GLY A 103 -6.60 -3.06 -5.38
C GLY A 103 -5.27 -2.45 -4.92
N GLN A 104 -4.41 -3.31 -4.40
CA GLN A 104 -3.07 -2.92 -3.93
C GLN A 104 -2.07 -2.90 -5.07
N TYR A 105 -1.33 -1.80 -5.14
CA TYR A 105 -0.22 -1.59 -6.06
C TYR A 105 1.06 -1.40 -5.27
N TRP A 106 2.18 -1.88 -5.79
CA TRP A 106 3.53 -1.55 -5.30
C TRP A 106 4.50 -1.47 -6.46
N CYS A 107 5.63 -0.82 -6.24
CA CYS A 107 6.68 -0.67 -7.23
C CYS A 107 8.05 -1.09 -6.68
N ARG A 108 8.98 -1.37 -7.59
CA ARG A 108 10.42 -1.40 -7.30
C ARG A 108 11.17 -0.81 -8.49
N ALA A 109 12.42 -0.43 -8.28
CA ALA A 109 13.34 0.00 -9.33
C ALA A 109 14.43 -1.05 -9.55
N GLY A 110 15.04 -1.07 -10.73
CA GLY A 110 16.21 -1.89 -11.01
C GLY A 110 17.08 -1.35 -12.13
N ARG A 111 18.38 -1.64 -12.08
CA ARG A 111 19.38 -1.15 -13.04
C ARG A 111 20.53 -2.14 -13.24
N GLY A 112 21.25 -2.01 -14.35
CA GLY A 112 22.44 -2.84 -14.64
C GLY A 112 22.14 -4.20 -15.29
N LYS A 113 23.21 -4.97 -15.54
CA LYS A 113 23.18 -6.34 -16.08
C LYS A 113 24.28 -7.15 -15.36
N PRO A 114 23.97 -8.08 -14.43
CA PRO A 114 22.63 -8.47 -13.98
C PRO A 114 21.89 -7.32 -13.29
N VAL A 115 20.55 -7.40 -13.23
CA VAL A 115 19.74 -6.32 -12.68
C VAL A 115 19.90 -6.27 -11.16
N TYR A 116 20.42 -5.15 -10.67
CA TYR A 116 20.37 -4.77 -9.26
C TYR A 116 19.03 -4.12 -8.99
N TYR A 117 18.27 -4.67 -8.04
CA TYR A 117 16.97 -4.17 -7.69
C TYR A 117 16.96 -3.44 -6.34
N THR A 118 16.02 -2.53 -6.20
CA THR A 118 15.63 -1.92 -4.92
C THR A 118 14.72 -2.86 -4.13
N GLN A 119 14.45 -2.50 -2.88
CA GLN A 119 13.31 -3.03 -2.14
C GLN A 119 12.00 -2.68 -2.84
N TYR A 120 10.93 -3.39 -2.47
CA TYR A 120 9.57 -3.01 -2.83
C TYR A 120 9.14 -1.78 -2.04
N SER A 121 8.33 -0.93 -2.66
CA SER A 121 7.64 0.16 -1.98
C SER A 121 6.63 -0.38 -0.98
N GLU A 122 6.13 0.51 -0.11
CA GLU A 122 4.86 0.24 0.56
C GLU A 122 3.74 0.07 -0.46
N ALA A 123 2.73 -0.74 -0.09
CA ALA A 123 1.56 -0.95 -0.92
C ALA A 123 0.64 0.27 -0.86
N LEU A 124 0.18 0.73 -2.03
CA LEU A 124 -0.82 1.78 -2.17
C LEU A 124 -2.14 1.16 -2.62
N TRP A 125 -3.21 1.47 -1.89
CA TRP A 125 -4.55 1.00 -2.23
C TRP A 125 -5.25 1.98 -3.17
N VAL A 126 -5.73 1.49 -4.31
CA VAL A 126 -6.59 2.25 -5.25
C VAL A 126 -8.02 1.75 -5.11
N ASN A 127 -8.88 2.59 -4.55
CA ASN A 127 -10.31 2.34 -4.41
C ASN A 127 -11.04 2.76 -5.68
N VAL A 128 -11.70 1.83 -6.34
CA VAL A 128 -12.54 2.12 -7.51
C VAL A 128 -14.00 2.08 -7.11
N ALA A 129 -14.71 3.18 -7.30
CA ALA A 129 -16.17 3.19 -7.24
C ALA A 129 -16.73 3.06 -8.67
N GLY A 130 -17.75 2.23 -8.82
CA GLY A 130 -18.51 2.15 -10.06
C GLY A 130 -19.17 3.51 -10.32
N ALA A 131 -18.81 4.16 -11.43
CA ALA A 131 -19.64 5.25 -11.92
C ALA A 131 -20.98 4.63 -12.29
N ASN A 132 -22.06 5.05 -11.63
CA ASN A 132 -23.41 4.81 -12.15
C ASN A 132 -23.52 5.63 -13.44
N VAL A 133 -23.01 5.09 -14.54
CA VAL A 133 -23.34 5.56 -15.88
C VAL A 133 -24.85 5.36 -15.97
N GLY A 134 -25.59 6.46 -16.08
CA GLY A 134 -27.03 6.40 -16.24
C GLY A 134 -27.37 5.56 -17.46
N ASP A 135 -27.84 4.34 -17.20
CA ASP A 135 -28.62 3.57 -18.14
C ASP A 135 -29.74 2.88 -17.38
N ALA A 136 -30.94 3.00 -17.93
CA ALA A 136 -32.14 2.41 -17.40
C ALA A 136 -32.01 0.89 -17.53
N THR A 137 -31.85 0.18 -16.40
CA THR A 137 -32.37 -1.18 -16.12
C THR A 137 -31.74 -1.72 -14.84
N TYR A 138 -32.06 -1.12 -13.70
CA TYR A 138 -32.27 -1.95 -12.52
C TYR A 138 -33.74 -2.35 -12.54
N ASP A 139 -34.05 -3.47 -13.19
CA ASP A 139 -35.35 -4.11 -13.06
C ASP A 139 -35.47 -4.55 -11.60
N GLN A 140 -35.99 -3.65 -10.75
CA GLN A 140 -36.57 -4.05 -9.48
C GLN A 140 -37.67 -5.06 -9.83
N PRO A 141 -37.75 -6.24 -9.18
CA PRO A 141 -38.92 -7.07 -9.35
C PRO A 141 -40.13 -6.24 -8.91
N ILE A 142 -40.95 -5.81 -9.88
CA ILE A 142 -42.21 -5.15 -9.61
C ILE A 142 -43.00 -6.11 -8.74
N ARG A 143 -43.15 -5.79 -7.45
CA ARG A 143 -44.20 -6.38 -6.61
C ARG A 143 -45.51 -6.09 -7.33
N LYS A 144 -46.04 -7.08 -8.04
CA LYS A 144 -47.37 -7.01 -8.64
C LYS A 144 -48.34 -6.71 -7.50
N LYS A 145 -48.87 -5.48 -7.45
CA LYS A 145 -50.03 -5.18 -6.60
C LYS A 145 -51.16 -6.06 -7.12
N ASN A 146 -51.53 -7.08 -6.36
CA ASN A 146 -52.72 -7.87 -6.62
C ASN A 146 -53.92 -6.93 -6.64
N LYS A 147 -54.51 -6.77 -7.82
CA LYS A 147 -55.79 -6.10 -8.01
C LYS A 147 -56.88 -7.06 -7.55
N THR A 148 -57.21 -7.04 -6.26
CA THR A 148 -58.40 -7.72 -5.75
C THR A 148 -59.62 -6.96 -6.26
N ARG A 149 -60.17 -7.38 -7.41
CA ARG A 149 -61.56 -7.11 -7.76
C ARG A 149 -62.40 -8.16 -7.05
N ASN A 150 -62.98 -7.83 -5.91
CA ASN A 150 -64.12 -8.59 -5.38
C ASN A 150 -65.33 -7.67 -5.34
N ASN A 151 -66.35 -8.11 -6.08
CA ASN A 151 -67.65 -7.50 -6.28
C ASN A 151 -68.34 -7.17 -4.95
N SER A 152 -68.89 -5.98 -4.85
CA SER A 152 -70.05 -5.70 -4.00
C SER A 152 -71.31 -6.07 -4.79
N VAL A 153 -71.84 -7.27 -4.52
CA VAL A 153 -73.25 -7.59 -4.80
C VAL A 153 -74.01 -7.23 -3.53
N THR A 154 -74.73 -6.11 -3.56
CA THR A 154 -75.72 -5.78 -2.53
C THR A 154 -76.99 -6.57 -2.80
N PHE A 155 -77.31 -7.49 -1.91
CA PHE A 155 -78.67 -7.95 -1.62
C PHE A 155 -78.74 -8.10 -0.11
N GLU A 156 -79.67 -7.41 0.55
CA GLU A 156 -80.43 -7.88 1.71
C GLU A 156 -81.76 -7.09 1.79
N GLN A 157 -82.69 -7.70 2.51
CA GLN A 157 -84.17 -7.66 2.43
C GLN A 157 -84.86 -6.33 2.71
#